data_AF-C9MZR3-F1
#
_entry.id   AF-C9MZR3-F1
#
_cell.length_a   1.000
_cell.length_b   1.000
_cell.length_c   1.000
_cell.angle_alpha   90.00
_cell.angle_beta   90.00
_cell.angle_gamma   90.00
#
_symmetry.space_group_name_H-M   'P 1'
#
loop_
_entity.id
_entity.type
_entity.pdbx_description
1 polymer ?
#
loop_
_entity_poly.entity_id
_entity_poly.type
_entity_poly.pdbx_seq_one_letter_code
_entity_poly.pdbx_strand_id
1 'polypeptide(L)'
;MEKNTNKLVRKPNNFLGLILFTIIYFLVQAVIYPLLAYLFWFIFTLFFIGALVEAPEQILKIFVIVFLLFCLIIILGIMYFLGYLCKRFLKKMNKKALILVMIVIFIYFVFRAIFENEYSSIMSRLTNGRKYIFCILSHVSFIIGAFYSDKVKKILDKIKFKRK
;
A
#
# COMPACT_ATOMS: atom_id res chain seq x y z
N MET A 1 -41.76 37.32 10.41
CA MET A 1 -41.26 36.64 9.20
C MET A 1 -39.84 36.17 9.50
N GLU A 2 -39.71 34.96 10.04
CA GLU A 2 -38.45 34.44 10.58
C GLU A 2 -37.57 33.92 9.43
N LYS A 3 -36.42 34.58 9.22
CA LYS A 3 -35.50 34.29 8.14
C LYS A 3 -34.82 32.95 8.44
N ASN A 4 -35.15 31.94 7.63
CA ASN A 4 -34.68 30.56 7.74
C ASN A 4 -33.17 30.45 7.46
N THR A 5 -32.33 30.84 8.42
CA THR A 5 -30.86 30.77 8.36
C THR A 5 -30.31 29.39 8.74
N ASN A 6 -31.18 28.41 9.02
CA ASN A 6 -30.78 27.07 9.46
C ASN A 6 -30.61 26.02 8.34
N LYS A 7 -30.66 26.41 7.06
CA LYS A 7 -30.33 25.47 5.95
C LYS A 7 -28.85 25.42 5.58
N LEU A 8 -28.00 26.20 6.25
CA LEU A 8 -26.54 26.18 6.14
C LEU A 8 -25.88 25.50 7.34
N VAL A 9 -26.54 24.49 7.92
CA VAL A 9 -25.90 23.61 8.92
C VAL A 9 -24.78 22.84 8.23
N ARG A 10 -23.59 23.45 8.30
CA ARG A 10 -22.29 22.81 8.53
C ARG A 10 -22.19 21.37 8.03
N LYS A 11 -21.53 21.17 6.89
CA LYS A 11 -20.76 19.95 6.62
C LYS A 11 -19.23 20.18 6.66
N PRO A 12 -18.66 20.81 7.71
CA PRO A 12 -17.25 21.20 7.75
C PRO A 12 -16.30 20.04 8.06
N ASN A 13 -16.80 18.91 8.60
CA ASN A 13 -15.93 17.86 9.12
C ASN A 13 -15.40 16.90 8.06
N ASN A 14 -16.02 16.85 6.88
CA ASN A 14 -15.61 15.92 5.82
C ASN A 14 -14.40 16.42 5.01
N PHE A 15 -14.21 17.75 4.92
CA PHE A 15 -13.12 18.34 4.16
C PHE A 15 -11.81 18.34 4.95
N LEU A 16 -11.86 18.77 6.22
CA LEU A 16 -10.69 18.76 7.10
C LEU A 16 -10.18 17.33 7.35
N GLY A 17 -11.11 16.37 7.54
CA GLY A 17 -10.77 14.95 7.65
C GLY A 17 -10.14 14.39 6.39
N LEU A 18 -10.57 14.83 5.19
CA LEU A 18 -9.97 14.41 3.92
C LEU A 18 -8.54 14.94 3.80
N ILE A 19 -8.30 16.21 4.12
CA ILE A 19 -6.97 16.82 4.09
C ILE A 19 -6.05 16.10 5.08
N LEU A 20 -6.49 15.92 6.32
CA LEU A 20 -5.71 15.25 7.35
C LEU A 20 -5.37 13.81 6.94
N PHE A 21 -6.36 13.08 6.43
CA PHE A 21 -6.14 11.73 5.91
C PHE A 21 -5.17 11.73 4.74
N THR A 22 -5.27 12.69 3.82
CA THR A 22 -4.36 12.81 2.67
C THR A 22 -2.92 13.01 3.12
N ILE A 23 -2.70 13.93 4.07
CA ILE A 23 -1.37 14.21 4.63
C ILE A 23 -0.79 12.98 5.32
N ILE A 24 -1.56 12.36 6.22
CA ILE A 24 -1.13 11.17 6.96
C ILE A 24 -0.84 10.02 5.98
N TYR A 25 -1.75 9.76 5.05
CA TYR A 25 -1.63 8.68 4.09
C TYR A 25 -0.42 8.90 3.17
N PHE A 26 -0.23 10.11 2.67
CA PHE A 26 0.95 10.47 1.90
C PHE A 26 2.24 10.29 2.71
N LEU A 27 2.27 10.72 3.98
CA LEU A 27 3.43 10.56 4.86
C LEU A 27 3.76 9.09 5.10
N VAL A 28 2.75 8.27 5.42
CA VAL A 28 2.91 6.82 5.59
C VAL A 28 3.46 6.19 4.30
N GLN A 29 2.95 6.62 3.15
CA GLN A 29 3.35 6.04 1.87
C GLN A 29 4.71 6.53 1.36
N ALA A 30 5.09 7.78 1.65
CA ALA A 30 6.33 8.39 1.18
C ALA A 30 7.51 8.14 2.12
N VAL A 31 7.26 7.89 3.41
CA VAL A 31 8.31 7.70 4.42
C VAL A 31 8.29 6.28 4.98
N ILE A 32 7.15 5.83 5.50
CA ILE A 32 7.07 4.56 6.23
C ILE A 32 7.18 3.36 5.27
N TYR A 33 6.49 3.34 4.13
CA TYR A 33 6.58 2.19 3.22
C TYR A 33 7.94 2.01 2.55
N PRO A 34 8.64 3.08 2.12
CA PRO A 34 10.03 2.96 1.69
C PRO A 34 10.94 2.44 2.79
N LEU A 35 10.76 2.92 4.03
CA LEU A 35 11.53 2.44 5.18
C LEU A 35 11.27 0.95 5.46
N LEU A 36 10.00 0.51 5.42
CA LEU A 36 9.65 -0.91 5.51
C LEU A 36 10.26 -1.73 4.38
N ALA A 37 10.27 -1.20 3.16
CA ALA A 37 10.90 -1.88 2.01
C ALA A 37 12.42 -2.04 2.21
N TYR A 38 13.09 -1.02 2.75
CA TYR A 38 14.51 -1.11 3.10
C TYR A 38 14.76 -2.10 4.23
N LEU A 39 13.97 -2.02 5.30
CA LEU A 39 14.11 -2.93 6.44
C LEU A 39 13.88 -4.39 6.02
N PHE A 40 12.87 -4.62 5.20
CA PHE A 40 12.58 -5.92 4.60
C PHE A 40 13.78 -6.43 3.79
N TRP A 41 14.33 -5.61 2.89
CA TRP A 41 15.51 -5.99 2.10
C TRP A 41 16.76 -6.19 2.95
N PHE A 42 16.94 -5.40 4.00
CA PHE A 42 18.07 -5.50 4.92
C PHE A 42 18.04 -6.82 5.69
N ILE A 43 16.91 -7.14 6.34
CA ILE A 43 16.71 -8.41 7.07
C ILE A 43 16.88 -9.60 6.12
N PHE A 44 16.33 -9.50 4.91
CA PHE A 44 16.47 -10.52 3.89
C PHE A 44 17.92 -10.75 3.48
N THR A 45 18.69 -9.67 3.29
CA THR A 45 20.10 -9.76 2.90
C THR A 45 20.93 -10.42 4.01
N LEU A 46 20.68 -10.07 5.28
CA LEU A 46 21.35 -10.70 6.43
C LEU A 46 21.04 -12.20 6.52
N PHE A 47 19.76 -12.57 6.39
CA PHE A 47 19.33 -13.96 6.41
C PHE A 47 19.95 -14.76 5.25
N PHE A 48 20.03 -14.16 4.06
CA PHE A 48 20.63 -14.79 2.89
C PHE A 48 22.14 -14.99 3.02
N ILE A 49 22.89 -14.00 3.54
CA ILE A 49 24.32 -14.14 3.81
C ILE A 49 24.58 -15.29 4.79
N GLY A 50 23.77 -15.41 5.84
CA GLY A 50 23.87 -16.54 6.79
C GLY A 50 23.58 -17.89 6.15
N ALA A 51 22.53 -17.99 5.34
CA ALA A 51 22.14 -19.23 4.68
C ALA A 51 23.10 -19.69 3.56
N LEU A 52 23.88 -18.77 2.98
CA LEU A 52 24.87 -19.06 1.94
C LEU A 52 26.10 -19.83 2.46
N VAL A 53 26.35 -19.78 3.77
CA VAL A 53 27.49 -20.48 4.42
C VAL A 53 27.23 -21.98 4.54
N GLU A 54 25.97 -22.42 4.51
CA GLU A 54 25.59 -23.79 4.91
C GLU A 54 24.95 -24.63 3.78
N ALA A 55 24.49 -24.03 2.67
CA ALA A 55 23.60 -24.70 1.70
C ALA A 55 24.08 -24.68 0.22
N PRO A 56 23.74 -25.70 -0.59
CA PRO A 56 24.02 -25.72 -2.03
C PRO A 56 23.34 -24.59 -2.81
N GLU A 57 24.06 -23.94 -3.72
CA GLU A 57 23.62 -22.70 -4.40
C GLU A 57 22.27 -22.79 -5.13
N GLN A 58 21.96 -23.93 -5.77
CA GLN A 58 20.73 -24.07 -6.55
C GLN A 58 19.47 -24.16 -5.68
N ILE A 59 19.55 -24.90 -4.56
CA ILE A 59 18.45 -25.04 -3.60
C ILE A 59 18.20 -23.70 -2.88
N LEU A 60 19.28 -23.01 -2.53
CA LEU A 60 19.23 -21.70 -1.89
C LEU A 60 18.50 -20.66 -2.77
N LYS A 61 18.81 -20.59 -4.07
CA LYS A 61 18.13 -19.65 -5.00
C LYS A 61 16.62 -19.87 -5.06
N ILE A 62 16.16 -21.11 -5.14
CA ILE A 62 14.72 -21.44 -5.19
C ILE A 62 14.05 -21.07 -3.86
N PHE A 63 14.65 -21.49 -2.74
CA PHE A 63 14.13 -21.20 -1.41
C PHE A 63 13.95 -19.69 -1.19
N VAL A 64 14.90 -18.91 -1.69
CA VAL A 64 14.96 -17.46 -1.51
C VAL A 64 13.91 -16.74 -2.35
N ILE A 65 13.64 -17.21 -3.57
CA ILE A 65 12.53 -16.70 -4.38
C ILE A 65 11.18 -17.01 -3.70
N VAL A 66 10.98 -18.24 -3.24
CA VAL A 66 9.73 -18.67 -2.58
C VAL A 66 9.51 -17.89 -1.28
N PHE A 67 10.56 -17.74 -0.47
CA PHE A 67 10.51 -16.98 0.77
C PHE A 67 10.23 -15.50 0.53
N LEU A 68 10.87 -14.88 -0.47
CA LEU A 68 10.60 -13.51 -0.87
C LEU A 68 9.14 -13.29 -1.28
N LEU A 69 8.60 -14.20 -2.09
CA LEU A 69 7.19 -14.17 -2.50
C LEU A 69 6.25 -14.30 -1.30
N PHE A 70 6.56 -15.22 -0.38
CA PHE A 70 5.77 -15.41 0.84
C PHE A 70 5.75 -14.15 1.71
N CYS A 71 6.91 -13.53 1.97
CA CYS A 71 6.98 -12.29 2.71
C CYS A 71 6.25 -11.14 2.00
N LEU A 72 6.39 -11.03 0.68
CA LEU A 72 5.66 -10.03 -0.11
C LEU A 72 4.14 -10.20 0.06
N ILE A 73 3.63 -11.43 0.00
CA ILE A 73 2.21 -11.73 0.22
C ILE A 73 1.76 -11.30 1.63
N ILE A 74 2.55 -11.58 2.67
CA ILE A 74 2.23 -11.17 4.04
C ILE A 74 2.10 -9.65 4.14
N ILE A 75 3.07 -8.92 3.61
CA ILE A 75 3.07 -7.45 3.69
C ILE A 75 1.88 -6.88 2.90
N LEU A 76 1.61 -7.40 1.70
CA LEU A 76 0.43 -7.02 0.94
C LEU A 76 -0.87 -7.35 1.69
N GLY A 77 -0.92 -8.46 2.42
CA GLY A 77 -2.05 -8.83 3.27
C GLY A 77 -2.27 -7.85 4.43
N ILE A 78 -1.20 -7.42 5.11
CA ILE A 78 -1.27 -6.40 6.17
C ILE A 78 -1.78 -5.08 5.59
N MET A 79 -1.29 -4.69 4.42
CA MET A 79 -1.73 -3.49 3.71
C MET A 79 -3.20 -3.53 3.31
N TYR A 80 -3.66 -4.67 2.80
CA TYR A 80 -5.08 -4.90 2.52
C TYR A 80 -5.91 -4.78 3.80
N PHE A 81 -5.44 -5.37 4.91
CA PHE A 81 -6.13 -5.31 6.19
C PHE A 81 -6.21 -3.88 6.74
N LEU A 82 -5.13 -3.10 6.61
CA LEU A 82 -5.13 -1.68 6.97
C LEU A 82 -6.17 -0.89 6.16
N GLY A 83 -6.24 -1.13 4.85
CA GLY A 83 -7.28 -0.57 3.99
C GLY A 83 -8.69 -0.93 4.46
N TYR A 84 -8.90 -2.21 4.79
CA TYR A 84 -10.17 -2.71 5.33
C TYR A 84 -10.57 -2.02 6.65
N LEU A 85 -9.62 -1.80 7.56
CA LEU A 85 -9.88 -1.05 8.80
C LEU A 85 -10.29 0.40 8.52
N CYS A 86 -9.60 1.05 7.57
CA CYS A 86 -9.90 2.44 7.19
C CYS A 86 -11.22 2.59 6.42
N LYS A 87 -11.78 1.52 5.85
CA LYS A 87 -13.01 1.56 5.03
C LYS A 87 -14.17 2.32 5.67
N ARG A 88 -14.44 2.08 6.97
CA ARG A 88 -15.59 2.71 7.66
C ARG A 88 -15.41 4.22 7.78
N PHE A 89 -14.17 4.67 7.93
CA PHE A 89 -13.79 6.08 7.98
C PHE A 89 -13.83 6.72 6.58
N LEU A 90 -13.23 6.05 5.59
CA LEU A 90 -13.20 6.50 4.20
C LEU A 90 -14.60 6.62 3.58
N LYS A 91 -15.53 5.74 3.95
CA LYS A 91 -16.93 5.80 3.49
C LYS A 91 -17.68 7.06 3.96
N LYS A 92 -17.24 7.69 5.05
CA LYS A 92 -17.84 8.95 5.55
C LYS A 92 -17.39 10.18 4.77
N MET A 93 -16.31 10.07 3.98
CA MET A 93 -15.72 11.16 3.20
C MET A 93 -16.40 11.36 1.84
N ASN A 94 -16.09 12.48 1.17
CA ASN A 94 -16.53 12.70 -0.21
C ASN A 94 -15.83 11.71 -1.16
N LYS A 95 -16.59 10.75 -1.68
CA LYS A 95 -16.09 9.67 -2.55
C LYS A 95 -15.33 10.18 -3.78
N LYS A 96 -15.80 11.24 -4.44
CA LYS A 96 -15.14 11.79 -5.64
C LYS A 96 -13.78 12.39 -5.31
N ALA A 97 -13.72 13.19 -4.25
CA ALA A 97 -12.47 13.82 -3.80
C ALA A 97 -11.47 12.79 -3.29
N LEU A 98 -11.94 11.77 -2.56
CA LEU A 98 -11.08 10.70 -2.06
C LEU A 98 -10.46 9.86 -3.19
N ILE A 99 -11.25 9.50 -4.22
CA ILE A 99 -10.72 8.79 -5.40
C ILE A 99 -9.69 9.65 -6.13
N LEU A 100 -9.96 10.95 -6.29
CA LEU A 100 -9.00 11.87 -6.91
C LEU A 100 -7.67 11.89 -6.14
N VAL A 101 -7.72 12.04 -4.82
CA VAL A 101 -6.54 12.00 -3.96
C VAL A 101 -5.76 10.70 -4.13
N MET A 102 -6.44 9.55 -4.11
CA MET A 102 -5.80 8.24 -4.31
C MET A 102 -5.08 8.15 -5.65
N ILE A 103 -5.70 8.63 -6.73
CA ILE A 103 -5.10 8.64 -8.08
C ILE A 103 -3.89 9.57 -8.13
N VAL A 104 -3.98 10.78 -7.57
CA VAL A 104 -2.86 11.74 -7.55
C VAL A 104 -1.66 11.16 -6.81
N ILE A 105 -1.90 10.53 -5.65
CA ILE A 105 -0.85 9.86 -4.87
C ILE A 105 -0.27 8.69 -5.67
N PHE A 106 -1.11 7.87 -6.30
CA PHE A 106 -0.65 6.77 -7.14
C PHE A 106 0.25 7.26 -8.29
N ILE A 107 -0.19 8.29 -9.02
CA ILE A 107 0.59 8.91 -10.11
C ILE A 107 1.93 9.42 -9.61
N TYR A 108 1.96 10.08 -8.44
CA TYR A 108 3.20 10.55 -7.82
C TYR A 108 4.21 9.41 -7.62
N PHE A 109 3.77 8.26 -7.08
CA PHE A 109 4.65 7.11 -6.88
C PHE A 109 5.07 6.42 -8.18
N VAL A 110 4.17 6.35 -9.16
CA VAL A 110 4.50 5.83 -10.50
C VAL A 110 5.53 6.72 -11.18
N PHE A 111 5.36 8.04 -11.12
CA PHE A 111 6.31 9.00 -11.66
C PHE A 111 7.67 8.84 -10.98
N ARG A 112 7.72 8.78 -9.64
CA ARG A 112 8.96 8.52 -8.91
C ARG A 112 9.60 7.18 -9.27
N ALA A 113 8.82 6.12 -9.47
CA ALA A 113 9.35 4.81 -9.86
C ALA A 113 10.03 4.83 -11.24
N ILE A 114 9.50 5.64 -12.17
CA ILE A 114 10.00 5.76 -13.55
C ILE A 114 11.19 6.73 -13.61
N PHE A 115 11.04 7.94 -13.07
CA PHE A 115 11.96 9.06 -13.30
C PHE A 115 13.09 9.21 -12.26
N GLU A 116 12.98 8.61 -11.07
CA GLU A 116 14.08 8.67 -10.08
C GLU A 116 15.33 7.86 -10.52
N ASN A 117 15.22 7.13 -11.64
CA ASN A 117 16.29 6.35 -12.25
C ASN A 117 17.23 7.16 -13.17
N GLU A 118 16.92 8.43 -13.48
CA GLU A 118 17.70 9.19 -14.47
C GLU A 118 18.96 9.87 -13.89
N TYR A 119 19.06 10.01 -12.56
CA TYR A 119 20.15 10.72 -11.87
C TYR A 119 20.92 9.90 -10.83
N SER A 120 20.82 8.56 -10.82
CA SER A 120 21.41 7.77 -9.74
C SER A 120 22.20 6.53 -10.19
N SER A 121 23.27 6.21 -9.44
CA SER A 121 24.23 5.13 -9.73
C SER A 121 23.56 3.75 -9.83
N ILE A 122 24.20 2.76 -10.47
CA ILE A 122 23.67 1.39 -10.65
C ILE A 122 23.17 0.77 -9.33
N MET A 123 23.88 1.01 -8.22
CA MET A 123 23.52 0.56 -6.87
C MET A 123 22.23 1.24 -6.36
N SER A 124 22.12 2.56 -6.57
CA SER A 124 20.92 3.33 -6.29
C SER A 124 19.75 2.90 -7.18
N ARG A 125 19.98 2.58 -8.45
CA ARG A 125 18.95 2.11 -9.40
C ARG A 125 18.28 0.81 -8.93
N LEU A 126 19.08 -0.13 -8.41
CA LEU A 126 18.57 -1.38 -7.81
C LEU A 126 17.86 -1.15 -6.48
N THR A 127 18.22 -0.17 -5.65
CA THR A 127 17.60 0.00 -4.31
C THR A 127 16.47 1.02 -4.29
N ASN A 128 16.63 2.16 -4.96
CA ASN A 128 15.67 3.25 -5.03
C ASN A 128 14.50 2.96 -5.97
N GLY A 129 14.69 2.28 -7.12
CA GLY A 129 13.58 1.93 -8.00
C GLY A 129 12.62 0.90 -7.37
N ARG A 130 13.18 -0.10 -6.66
CA ARG A 130 12.39 -1.19 -6.05
C ARG A 130 11.50 -0.74 -4.89
N LYS A 131 11.90 0.28 -4.12
CA LYS A 131 11.07 0.79 -3.01
C LYS A 131 9.78 1.44 -3.51
N TYR A 132 9.78 2.11 -4.67
CA TYR A 132 8.57 2.69 -5.24
C TYR A 132 7.65 1.64 -5.84
N ILE A 133 8.20 0.59 -6.47
CA ILE A 133 7.40 -0.57 -6.91
C ILE A 133 6.66 -1.19 -5.72
N PHE A 134 7.36 -1.37 -4.59
CA PHE A 134 6.75 -1.85 -3.35
C PHE A 134 5.68 -0.90 -2.80
N CYS A 135 5.90 0.42 -2.85
CA CYS A 135 4.90 1.41 -2.47
C CYS A 135 3.66 1.37 -3.37
N ILE A 136 3.84 1.19 -4.67
CA ILE A 136 2.75 1.06 -5.66
C ILE A 136 1.91 -0.19 -5.36
N LEU A 137 2.56 -1.34 -5.20
CA LEU A 137 1.88 -2.61 -4.84
C LEU A 137 1.13 -2.49 -3.50
N SER A 138 1.76 -1.88 -2.50
CA SER A 138 1.16 -1.66 -1.19
C SER A 138 -0.05 -0.73 -1.26
N HIS A 139 0.03 0.34 -2.04
CA HIS A 139 -1.07 1.28 -2.30
C HIS A 139 -2.26 0.62 -2.99
N VAL A 140 -1.98 -0.20 -4.01
CA VAL A 140 -3.02 -0.99 -4.70
C VAL A 140 -3.69 -1.94 -3.70
N SER A 141 -2.93 -2.65 -2.89
CA SER A 141 -3.47 -3.54 -1.85
C SER A 141 -4.36 -2.79 -0.85
N PHE A 142 -3.92 -1.62 -0.39
CA PHE A 142 -4.69 -0.75 0.49
C PHE A 142 -6.01 -0.30 -0.16
N ILE A 143 -5.99 0.14 -1.42
CA ILE A 143 -7.21 0.52 -2.16
C ILE A 143 -8.19 -0.65 -2.25
N ILE A 144 -7.69 -1.86 -2.55
CA ILE A 144 -8.52 -3.07 -2.62
C ILE A 144 -9.19 -3.33 -1.26
N GLY A 145 -8.44 -3.24 -0.16
CA GLY A 145 -8.98 -3.37 1.19
C GLY A 145 -10.03 -2.31 1.53
N ALA A 146 -9.72 -1.05 1.21
CA ALA A 146 -10.54 0.10 1.55
C ALA A 146 -11.87 0.14 0.78
N PHE A 147 -11.85 -0.12 -0.53
CA PHE A 147 -13.00 0.08 -1.40
C PHE A 147 -13.66 -1.20 -1.90
N TYR A 148 -12.90 -2.29 -2.02
CA TYR A 148 -13.34 -3.51 -2.69
C TYR A 148 -13.45 -4.73 -1.77
N SER A 149 -13.18 -4.58 -0.47
CA SER A 149 -13.23 -5.68 0.50
C SER A 149 -14.56 -6.44 0.55
N ASP A 150 -15.71 -5.78 0.35
CA ASP A 150 -17.01 -6.49 0.29
C ASP A 150 -17.09 -7.42 -0.92
N LYS A 151 -16.54 -7.00 -2.06
CA LYS A 151 -16.48 -7.82 -3.28
C LYS A 151 -15.53 -8.99 -3.09
N VAL A 152 -14.35 -8.74 -2.50
CA VAL A 152 -13.36 -9.77 -2.19
C VAL A 152 -13.96 -10.81 -1.22
N LYS A 153 -14.65 -10.35 -0.17
CA LYS A 153 -15.35 -11.24 0.78
C LYS A 153 -16.40 -12.10 0.07
N LYS A 154 -17.23 -11.51 -0.80
CA LYS A 154 -18.24 -12.26 -1.56
C LYS A 154 -17.63 -13.34 -2.47
N ILE A 155 -16.49 -13.04 -3.09
CA ILE A 155 -15.76 -14.01 -3.92
C ILE A 155 -15.21 -15.14 -3.04
N LEU A 156 -14.59 -14.80 -1.90
CA LEU A 156 -14.04 -15.77 -0.95
C LEU A 156 -15.12 -16.69 -0.39
N ASP A 157 -16.28 -16.14 -0.02
CA ASP A 157 -17.43 -16.90 0.46
C ASP A 157 -17.95 -17.87 -0.61
N LYS A 158 -17.99 -17.44 -1.89
CA LYS A 158 -18.39 -18.30 -3.02
C LYS A 158 -17.39 -19.45 -3.27
N ILE A 159 -16.08 -19.19 -3.13
CA ILE A 159 -15.04 -20.22 -3.25
C ILE A 159 -15.15 -21.22 -2.10
N LYS A 160 -15.36 -20.74 -0.87
CA LYS A 160 -15.53 -21.58 0.31
C LYS A 160 -16.77 -22.47 0.21
N PHE A 161 -17.86 -21.93 -0.34
CA PHE A 161 -19.09 -22.68 -0.58
C PHE A 161 -18.94 -23.74 -1.67
N LYS A 162 -18.13 -23.51 -2.71
CA LYS A 162 -17.82 -24.51 -3.75
C LYS A 162 -16.93 -25.68 -3.30
N ARG A 163 -16.25 -25.54 -2.14
CA ARG A 163 -15.43 -26.63 -1.56
C ARG A 163 -16.19 -27.50 -0.56
N LYS A 164 -17.42 -27.14 -0.22
CA LYS A 164 -18.36 -27.97 0.56
C LYS A 164 -19.22 -28.76 -0.40
#